data_AF-A0A8T6M8I8-F1
#
_entry.id   AF-A0A8T6M8I8-F1
#
_cell.length_a   1.000
_cell.length_b   1.000
_cell.length_c   1.000
_cell.angle_alpha   90.00
_cell.angle_beta   90.00
_cell.angle_gamma   90.00
#
_symmetry.space_group_name_H-M   'P 1'
#
loop_
_entity.id
_entity.type
_entity.pdbx_description
1 polymer ?
#
loop_
_entity_poly.entity_id
_entity_poly.type
_entity_poly.pdbx_seq_one_letter_code
_entity_poly.pdbx_strand_id
1 'polypeptide(L)' 'MSNKKRIKKGIDSLEKQIKIHEEKRKIAKEEGEIELEDYYNREIKSLKKAKEKREKKI' A
#
# COMPACT_ATOMS: atom_id res chain seq x y z
N MET A 1 -6.81 -10.50 -22.65
CA MET A 1 -6.05 -9.50 -21.85
C MET A 1 -4.71 -10.13 -21.49
N SER A 2 -3.55 -9.50 -21.77
CA SER A 2 -2.26 -10.15 -21.51
C SER A 2 -1.93 -10.23 -20.01
N ASN A 3 -1.24 -11.30 -19.60
CA ASN A 3 -0.87 -11.51 -18.19
C ASN A 3 -0.06 -10.31 -17.63
N LYS A 4 0.87 -9.77 -18.42
CA LYS A 4 1.65 -8.56 -18.06
C LYS A 4 0.76 -7.35 -17.78
N LYS A 5 -0.27 -7.08 -18.61
CA LYS A 5 -1.23 -5.98 -18.39
C LYS A 5 -2.02 -6.17 -17.08
N ARG A 6 -2.40 -7.41 -16.75
CA ARG A 6 -3.10 -7.73 -15.50
C ARG A 6 -2.21 -7.52 -14.26
N ILE A 7 -0.94 -7.95 -14.33
CA ILE A 7 0.01 -7.75 -13.23
C ILE A 7 0.26 -6.27 -13.00
N LYS A 8 0.47 -5.48 -14.08
CA LYS A 8 0.65 -4.02 -14.00
C LYS A 8 -0.54 -3.33 -13.32
N LYS A 9 -1.78 -3.61 -13.75
CA LYS A 9 -2.98 -3.07 -13.09
C LYS A 9 -3.04 -3.41 -11.59
N GLY A 10 -2.60 -4.62 -11.22
CA GLY A 10 -2.53 -5.03 -9.82
C GLY A 10 -1.49 -4.25 -9.02
N ILE A 11 -0.34 -3.91 -9.62
CA ILE A 11 0.68 -3.06 -9.00
C ILE A 11 0.15 -1.63 -8.84
N ASP A 12 -0.43 -1.05 -9.90
CA ASP A 12 -1.00 0.30 -9.85
C ASP A 12 -2.09 0.42 -8.77
N SER A 13 -2.90 -0.62 -8.58
CA SER A 13 -3.90 -0.67 -7.51
C SER A 13 -3.27 -0.71 -6.11
N LEU A 14 -2.18 -1.44 -5.94
CA LEU A 14 -1.45 -1.49 -4.66
C LEU A 14 -0.78 -0.16 -4.35
N GLU A 15 -0.22 0.53 -5.34
CA GLU A 15 0.35 1.88 -5.16
C GLU A 15 -0.69 2.88 -4.68
N LYS A 16 -1.88 2.87 -5.28
CA LYS A 16 -2.98 3.73 -4.84
C LYS A 16 -3.38 3.46 -3.39
N GLN A 17 -3.49 2.18 -3.01
CA GLN A 17 -3.80 1.81 -1.62
C GLN A 17 -2.70 2.28 -0.66
N ILE A 18 -1.43 2.05 -0.99
CA ILE A 18 -0.29 2.50 -0.17
C ILE A 18 -0.37 4.01 0.06
N LYS A 19 -0.60 4.79 -0.99
CA LYS A 19 -0.69 6.26 -0.89
C LYS A 19 -1.83 6.70 0.04
N ILE A 20 -3.01 6.11 -0.09
CA ILE A 20 -4.17 6.40 0.78
C ILE A 20 -3.83 6.07 2.24
N HIS A 21 -3.19 4.93 2.50
CA HIS A 21 -2.81 4.56 3.86
C HIS A 21 -1.70 5.46 4.42
N GLU A 22 -0.75 5.91 3.60
CA GLU A 22 0.29 6.87 4.01
C GLU A 22 -0.31 8.23 4.38
N GLU A 23 -1.29 8.72 3.61
CA GLU A 23 -2.04 9.94 3.93
C GLU A 23 -2.83 9.79 5.24
N LYS A 24 -3.56 8.68 5.41
CA LYS A 24 -4.32 8.42 6.65
C LYS A 24 -3.41 8.24 7.87
N ARG A 25 -2.24 7.62 7.70
CA ARG A 25 -1.23 7.52 8.76
C ARG A 25 -0.74 8.92 9.17
N LYS A 26 -0.50 9.80 8.20
CA LYS A 26 -0.05 11.18 8.48
C LYS A 26 -1.09 11.93 9.31
N ILE A 27 -2.38 11.80 8.96
CA ILE A 27 -3.49 12.38 9.72
C ILE A 27 -3.52 11.81 11.15
N ALA A 28 -3.50 10.48 11.30
CA ALA A 28 -3.49 9.84 12.62
C ALA A 28 -2.30 10.30 13.49
N LYS A 29 -1.12 10.48 12.88
CA LYS A 29 0.05 11.02 13.56
C LYS A 29 -0.12 12.48 14.00
N GLU A 30 -0.73 13.31 13.15
CA GLU A 30 -1.02 14.71 13.47
C GLU A 30 -2.07 14.85 14.58
N GLU A 31 -3.05 13.93 14.62
CA GLU A 31 -4.09 13.86 15.66
C GLU A 31 -3.60 13.19 16.96
N GLY A 32 -2.39 12.62 16.98
CA GLY A 32 -1.85 11.92 18.14
C GLY A 32 -2.46 10.52 18.38
N GLU A 33 -3.14 9.97 17.38
CA GLU A 33 -3.82 8.67 17.41
C GLU A 33 -2.82 7.53 17.19
N ILE A 34 -2.03 7.21 18.23
CA ILE A 34 -0.90 6.27 18.16
C ILE A 34 -1.33 4.88 17.63
N GLU A 35 -2.43 4.31 18.15
CA GLU A 35 -2.89 2.99 17.72
C GLU A 35 -3.29 2.96 16.24
N LEU A 36 -3.87 4.05 15.75
CA LEU A 36 -4.31 4.20 14.37
C LEU A 36 -3.12 4.42 13.43
N GLU A 37 -2.11 5.20 13.84
CA GLU A 37 -0.83 5.31 13.13
C GLU A 37 -0.19 3.92 12.99
N ASP A 38 -0.16 3.15 14.08
CA ASP A 38 0.45 1.83 14.14
C ASP A 38 -0.28 0.80 13.24
N TYR A 39 -1.61 0.85 13.23
CA TYR A 39 -2.44 0.09 12.30
C TYR A 39 -2.06 0.40 10.85
N TYR A 40 -2.03 1.67 10.46
CA TYR A 40 -1.69 2.04 9.09
C TYR A 40 -0.24 1.69 8.73
N ASN A 41 0.71 1.78 9.67
CA ASN A 41 2.07 1.32 9.45
C ASN A 41 2.15 -0.18 9.09
N ARG A 42 1.39 -1.03 9.81
CA ARG A 42 1.33 -2.47 9.52
C ARG A 42 0.71 -2.74 8.15
N GLU A 43 -0.38 -2.05 7.82
CA GLU A 43 -1.04 -2.17 6.52
C GLU A 43 -0.12 -1.75 5.36
N ILE A 44 0.53 -0.59 5.46
CA ILE A 44 1.50 -0.10 4.46
C ILE A 44 2.61 -1.13 4.24
N LYS A 45 3.15 -1.73 5.31
CA LYS A 45 4.21 -2.75 5.22
C LYS A 45 3.72 -3.99 4.49
N SER A 46 2.50 -4.46 4.77
CA SER A 46 1.89 -5.61 4.08
C SER A 46 1.66 -5.32 2.60
N LEU A 47 1.15 -4.14 2.26
CA LEU A 47 0.92 -3.72 0.89
C LEU A 47 2.22 -3.58 0.09
N LYS A 48 3.27 -3.00 0.69
CA LYS A 48 4.60 -2.89 0.06
C LYS A 48 5.19 -4.27 -0.26
N LYS A 49 5.09 -5.23 0.65
CA LYS A 49 5.49 -6.63 0.40
C LYS A 49 4.68 -7.28 -0.73
N ALA A 50 3.37 -7.04 -0.77
CA ALA A 50 2.52 -7.57 -1.83
C ALA A 50 2.87 -6.98 -3.20
N LYS A 51 3.20 -5.68 -3.24
CA LYS A 51 3.64 -4.97 -4.45
C LYS A 51 4.95 -5.54 -4.96
N GLU A 52 5.96 -5.65 -4.10
CA GLU A 52 7.29 -6.18 -4.46
C GLU A 52 7.20 -7.60 -5.04
N LYS A 53 6.37 -8.47 -4.44
CA LYS A 53 6.11 -9.83 -4.96
C LYS A 53 5.49 -9.84 -6.36
N ARG A 54 4.72 -8.80 -6.72
CA ARG A 54 4.13 -8.67 -8.06
C ARG A 54 5.09 -8.03 -9.06
N GLU A 55 5.89 -7.06 -8.63
CA GLU A 55 6.94 -6.45 -9.44
C GLU A 55 7.96 -7.49 -9.91
N LYS A 56 8.32 -8.46 -9.05
CA LYS A 56 9.18 -9.61 -9.41
C LYS A 56 8.61 -10.54 -10.51
N LYS A 57 7.35 -10.36 -10.91
CA LYS A 57 6.66 -11.18 -11.94
C LYS A 57 6.52 -10.48 -13.30
N ILE A 58 7.01 -9.25 -13.43
CA ILE A 58 7.02 -8.48 -14.68
C ILE A 58 8.36 -8.67 -15.39
#